data_AF-A0A1I5DR67-F1
#
_entry.id   AF-A0A1I5DR67-F1
#
_cell.length_a   1.000
_cell.length_b   1.000
_cell.length_c   1.000
_cell.angle_alpha   90.00
_cell.angle_beta   90.00
_cell.angle_gamma   90.00
#
_symmetry.space_group_name_H-M   'P 1'
#
loop_
_entity.id
_entity.type
_entity.pdbx_description
1 polymer ?
#
loop_
_entity_poly.entity_id
_entity_poly.type
_entity_poly.pdbx_seq_one_letter_code
_entity_poly.pdbx_strand_id
1 'polypeptide(L)'
;MSALKLILTDAGMERFTAAQLGNPIDLTVAAIGLTAQDFYAAPTLTSLPGEFRRVTAVSGSVVGDNTAHIVMRDDAEIGYTVRGFGLILADGTLLAAYGQSTPIVEKSTAVTLHLPLDLAFPTAAIDKLTFGDANFLNPPATTTKKGVVELATITEARAGADSTRVPPVAAVQAMLEQRLPAGVILQWFGDVDTVPAGWALCDGRSVDRADGNGKIATPDMRGRTAVGATAEAPAGATFGATSRDLTTSKAGAHTPVATITIDAIATGVSIGTTTRNVDAGGSANGVITSVSVNDPTHTHGAHAAVEAVPSHDHTATIDVTQPSLSLNYIMKI
;
A
#
# COMPACT_ATOMS: atom_id res chain seq x y z
N MET A 1 -28.70 25.71 37.29
CA MET A 1 -29.09 24.70 38.31
C MET A 1 -28.75 25.27 39.67
N SER A 2 -29.52 24.99 40.72
CA SER A 2 -29.13 25.40 42.08
C SER A 2 -27.93 24.56 42.53
N ALA A 3 -26.93 25.18 43.16
CA ALA A 3 -25.79 24.46 43.72
C ALA A 3 -26.25 23.42 44.76
N LEU A 4 -25.57 22.28 44.79
CA LEU A 4 -25.83 21.22 45.77
C LEU A 4 -25.31 21.66 47.13
N LYS A 5 -26.20 21.66 48.13
CA LYS A 5 -25.87 22.11 49.49
C LYS A 5 -25.14 21.00 50.24
N LEU A 6 -23.86 21.19 50.48
CA LEU A 6 -23.04 20.26 51.24
C LEU A 6 -23.31 20.40 52.75
N ILE A 7 -23.06 19.32 53.49
CA ILE A 7 -22.93 19.36 54.95
C ILE A 7 -21.45 19.18 55.28
N LEU A 8 -20.87 20.15 55.99
CA LEU A 8 -19.52 20.04 56.53
C LEU A 8 -19.51 19.03 57.68
N THR A 9 -18.49 18.19 57.72
CA THR A 9 -18.24 17.34 58.88
C THR A 9 -17.60 18.14 60.01
N ASP A 10 -17.70 17.65 61.24
CA ASP A 10 -17.03 18.23 62.40
C ASP A 10 -15.50 18.28 62.15
N ALA A 11 -14.93 17.19 61.63
CA ALA A 11 -13.53 17.12 61.24
C ALA A 11 -13.17 18.12 60.13
N GLY A 12 -14.03 18.30 59.13
CA GLY A 12 -13.84 19.29 58.07
C GLY A 12 -13.88 20.73 58.59
N MET A 13 -14.80 21.02 59.51
CA MET A 13 -14.90 22.32 60.16
C MET A 13 -13.68 22.62 61.03
N GLU A 14 -13.14 21.64 61.74
CA GLU A 14 -11.88 21.77 62.48
C GLU A 14 -10.72 22.15 61.54
N ARG A 15 -10.66 21.57 60.33
CA ARG A 15 -9.64 21.92 59.32
C ARG A 15 -9.77 23.36 58.84
N PHE A 16 -10.99 23.81 58.53
CA PHE A 16 -11.22 25.22 58.17
C PHE A 16 -10.87 26.18 59.30
N THR A 17 -11.22 25.83 60.54
CA THR A 17 -10.92 26.65 61.72
C THR A 17 -9.41 26.74 61.93
N ALA A 18 -8.70 25.61 61.87
CA ALA A 18 -7.25 25.57 61.97
C ALA A 18 -6.56 26.38 60.86
N ALA A 19 -7.05 26.28 59.62
CA ALA A 19 -6.55 27.07 58.50
C ALA A 19 -6.80 28.59 58.70
N GLN A 20 -7.92 28.99 59.29
CA GLN A 20 -8.21 30.40 59.63
C GLN A 20 -7.29 30.94 60.73
N LEU A 21 -6.88 30.09 61.67
CA LEU A 21 -5.90 30.44 62.71
C LEU A 21 -4.44 30.51 62.20
N GLY A 22 -4.21 30.30 60.90
CA GLY A 22 -2.89 30.38 60.28
C GLY A 22 -2.06 29.10 60.39
N ASN A 23 -2.65 27.99 60.83
CA ASN A 23 -1.96 26.70 60.83
C ASN A 23 -1.73 26.24 59.37
N PRO A 24 -0.61 25.57 59.07
CA PRO A 24 -0.28 25.07 57.74
C PRO A 24 -1.09 23.80 57.42
N ILE A 25 -2.42 23.95 57.31
CA ILE A 25 -3.33 22.86 56.94
C ILE A 25 -3.50 22.84 55.42
N ASP A 26 -3.27 21.69 54.83
CA ASP A 26 -3.58 21.45 53.42
C ASP A 26 -5.09 21.19 53.27
N LEU A 27 -5.80 22.17 52.68
CA LEU A 27 -7.21 22.07 52.33
C LEU A 27 -7.41 21.60 50.89
N THR A 28 -6.43 20.90 50.29
CA THR A 28 -6.59 20.32 48.96
C THR A 28 -7.60 19.19 48.97
N VAL A 29 -8.70 19.35 48.25
CA VAL A 29 -9.62 18.23 47.93
C VAL A 29 -8.93 17.34 46.90
N ALA A 30 -8.44 16.19 47.36
CA ALA A 30 -7.65 15.25 46.57
C ALA A 30 -8.48 14.11 45.95
N ALA A 31 -9.67 13.85 46.49
CA ALA A 31 -10.56 12.83 45.96
C ALA A 31 -12.03 13.11 46.25
N ILE A 32 -12.89 12.48 45.46
CA ILE A 32 -14.32 12.35 45.73
C ILE A 32 -14.64 10.87 45.99
N GLY A 33 -15.14 10.58 47.19
CA GLY A 33 -15.76 9.30 47.50
C GLY A 33 -17.17 9.23 46.93
N LEU A 34 -17.56 8.09 46.37
CA LEU A 34 -18.88 7.85 45.80
C LEU A 34 -19.61 6.76 46.59
N THR A 35 -20.91 6.96 46.81
CA THR A 35 -21.77 5.99 47.47
C THR A 35 -23.07 5.77 46.72
N ALA A 36 -23.51 4.51 46.71
CA ALA A 36 -24.80 4.07 46.20
C ALA A 36 -25.84 3.94 47.34
N GLN A 37 -25.42 4.17 48.59
CA GLN A 37 -26.29 4.11 49.76
C GLN A 37 -27.13 5.39 49.85
N ASP A 38 -28.42 5.24 50.18
CA ASP A 38 -29.26 6.37 50.56
C ASP A 38 -28.89 6.82 51.98
N PHE A 39 -28.55 8.09 52.13
CA PHE A 39 -28.22 8.68 53.42
C PHE A 39 -28.45 10.19 53.41
N TYR A 40 -28.67 10.76 54.59
CA TYR A 40 -28.63 12.19 54.82
C TYR A 40 -27.28 12.55 55.42
N ALA A 41 -26.58 13.53 54.84
CA ALA A 41 -25.30 13.97 55.36
C ALA A 41 -25.48 14.63 56.74
N ALA A 42 -24.59 14.31 57.68
CA ALA A 42 -24.60 14.85 59.04
C ALA A 42 -23.18 15.32 59.41
N PRO A 43 -23.03 16.36 60.27
CA PRO A 43 -21.72 16.83 60.70
C PRO A 43 -20.87 15.76 61.39
N THR A 44 -21.51 14.82 62.08
CA THR A 44 -20.84 13.75 62.83
C THR A 44 -20.22 12.65 61.95
N LEU A 45 -20.34 12.73 60.62
CA LEU A 45 -19.74 11.75 59.71
C LEU A 45 -18.20 11.83 59.75
N THR A 46 -17.57 10.68 60.05
CA THR A 46 -16.11 10.52 59.99
C THR A 46 -15.65 9.82 58.70
N SER A 47 -16.57 9.16 57.99
CA SER A 47 -16.34 8.48 56.71
C SER A 47 -17.61 8.49 55.86
N LEU A 48 -17.49 8.39 54.54
CA LEU A 48 -18.65 8.35 53.65
C LEU A 48 -19.39 7.00 53.79
N PRO A 49 -20.68 7.00 54.18
CA PRO A 49 -21.44 5.76 54.33
C PRO A 49 -21.51 4.97 53.02
N GLY A 50 -21.14 3.69 53.05
CA GLY A 50 -21.21 2.82 51.88
C GLY A 50 -20.32 3.26 50.71
N GLU A 51 -19.19 3.93 51.00
CA GLU A 51 -18.22 4.30 49.96
C GLU A 51 -17.78 3.06 49.17
N PHE A 52 -18.11 3.02 47.88
CA PHE A 52 -17.73 1.92 47.00
C PHE A 52 -16.57 2.29 46.08
N ARG A 53 -16.28 3.58 45.94
CA ARG A 53 -15.29 4.08 44.99
C ARG A 53 -14.74 5.44 45.40
N ARG A 54 -13.45 5.63 45.19
CA ARG A 54 -12.73 6.88 45.42
C ARG A 54 -12.11 7.36 44.12
N VAL A 55 -12.56 8.50 43.62
CA VAL A 55 -12.09 9.10 42.36
C VAL A 55 -11.09 10.20 42.68
N THR A 56 -9.85 10.05 42.22
CA THR A 56 -8.75 11.01 42.43
C THR A 56 -8.56 11.98 41.26
N ALA A 57 -9.15 11.69 40.10
CA ALA A 57 -9.14 12.58 38.94
C ALA A 57 -10.20 13.70 39.13
N VAL A 58 -9.90 14.61 40.05
CA VAL A 58 -10.75 15.73 40.47
C VAL A 58 -10.01 17.05 40.28
N SER A 59 -10.71 18.06 39.79
CA SER A 59 -10.23 19.44 39.75
C SER A 59 -11.40 20.39 39.97
N GLY A 60 -11.11 21.63 40.33
CA GLY A 60 -12.14 22.59 40.63
C GLY A 60 -11.57 23.98 40.87
N SER A 61 -12.50 24.92 41.06
CA SER A 61 -12.19 26.28 41.47
C SER A 61 -13.30 26.82 42.36
N VAL A 62 -12.93 27.71 43.27
CA VAL A 62 -13.90 28.51 44.02
C VAL A 62 -14.46 29.57 43.06
N VAL A 63 -15.78 29.59 42.88
CA VAL A 63 -16.47 30.44 41.89
C VAL A 63 -17.38 31.51 42.54
N GLY A 64 -17.43 31.54 43.88
CA GLY A 64 -18.09 32.58 44.67
C GLY A 64 -17.80 32.39 46.16
N ASP A 65 -18.32 33.27 47.02
CA ASP A 65 -18.01 33.31 48.46
C ASP A 65 -18.16 31.96 49.18
N ASN A 66 -19.14 31.16 48.77
CA ASN A 66 -19.47 29.90 49.41
C ASN A 66 -19.78 28.80 48.37
N THR A 67 -19.32 28.98 47.14
CA THR A 67 -19.60 28.07 46.02
C THR A 67 -18.31 27.66 45.33
N ALA A 68 -18.14 26.36 45.11
CA ALA A 68 -17.07 25.84 44.26
C ALA A 68 -17.64 25.06 43.08
N HIS A 69 -17.00 25.20 41.92
CA HIS A 69 -17.23 24.36 40.77
C HIS A 69 -16.20 23.24 40.76
N ILE A 70 -16.65 21.97 40.75
CA ILE A 70 -15.78 20.80 40.73
C ILE A 70 -16.13 19.94 39.52
N VAL A 71 -15.11 19.40 38.87
CA VAL A 71 -15.23 18.40 37.82
C VAL A 71 -14.50 17.13 38.26
N MET A 72 -15.18 16.00 38.15
CA MET A 72 -14.55 14.68 38.29
C MET A 72 -14.65 13.89 37.00
N ARG A 73 -13.62 13.07 36.73
CA ARG A 73 -13.61 12.10 35.64
C ARG A 73 -13.39 10.70 36.17
N ASP A 74 -14.14 9.75 35.63
CA ASP A 74 -13.95 8.33 35.93
C ASP A 74 -14.02 7.48 34.66
N ASP A 75 -12.88 6.95 34.24
CA ASP A 75 -12.70 6.17 33.02
C ASP A 75 -12.61 4.66 33.24
N ALA A 76 -12.74 4.17 34.48
CA ALA A 76 -12.68 2.73 34.71
C ALA A 76 -13.90 2.02 34.12
N GLU A 77 -13.70 0.79 33.67
CA GLU A 77 -14.71 -0.07 33.03
C GLU A 77 -15.65 -0.73 34.07
N ILE A 78 -16.27 0.09 34.92
CA ILE A 78 -17.19 -0.35 35.97
C ILE A 78 -18.48 0.47 35.84
N GLY A 79 -19.63 -0.20 36.02
CA GLY A 79 -20.94 0.43 36.09
C GLY A 79 -21.39 0.64 37.53
N TYR A 80 -22.02 1.77 37.82
CA TYR A 80 -22.51 2.09 39.17
C TYR A 80 -23.56 3.21 39.14
N THR A 81 -24.34 3.28 40.21
CA THR A 81 -25.27 4.38 40.50
C THR A 81 -24.74 5.17 41.68
N VAL A 82 -24.73 6.50 41.58
CA VAL A 82 -24.30 7.41 42.65
C VAL A 82 -25.54 8.06 43.26
N ARG A 83 -25.69 7.98 44.58
CA ARG A 83 -26.74 8.65 45.36
C ARG A 83 -26.18 9.72 46.30
N GLY A 84 -24.87 9.68 46.55
CA GLY A 84 -24.17 10.72 47.28
C GLY A 84 -22.67 10.63 47.07
N PHE A 85 -21.98 11.61 47.60
CA PHE A 85 -20.54 11.74 47.50
C PHE A 85 -19.95 12.48 48.71
N GLY A 86 -18.65 12.28 48.94
CA GLY A 86 -17.88 12.94 49.97
C GLY A 86 -16.64 13.62 49.37
N LEU A 87 -16.36 14.86 49.77
CA LEU A 87 -15.12 15.55 49.44
C LEU A 87 -14.04 15.12 50.44
N ILE A 88 -12.90 14.63 49.95
CA ILE A 88 -11.85 14.05 50.79
C ILE A 88 -10.57 14.86 50.61
N LEU A 89 -9.99 15.32 51.71
CA LEU A 89 -8.72 16.04 51.71
C LEU A 89 -7.54 15.11 51.40
N ALA A 90 -6.38 15.68 51.05
CA ALA A 90 -5.15 14.96 50.75
C ALA A 90 -4.71 13.98 51.85
N ASP A 91 -5.02 14.28 53.12
CA ASP A 91 -4.72 13.42 54.26
C ASP A 91 -5.81 12.40 54.63
N GLY A 92 -6.87 12.31 53.81
CA GLY A 92 -7.97 11.36 54.00
C GLY A 92 -9.13 11.89 54.85
N THR A 93 -9.05 13.10 55.39
CA THR A 93 -10.19 13.72 56.12
C THR A 93 -11.40 13.87 55.20
N LEU A 94 -12.56 13.36 55.63
CA LEU A 94 -13.83 13.67 54.97
C LEU A 94 -14.22 15.12 55.29
N LEU A 95 -14.07 16.03 54.33
CA LEU A 95 -14.34 17.45 54.50
C LEU A 95 -15.83 17.75 54.61
N ALA A 96 -16.59 17.22 53.65
CA ALA A 96 -18.02 17.47 53.51
C ALA A 96 -18.68 16.34 52.73
N ALA A 97 -19.97 16.15 52.91
CA ALA A 97 -20.73 15.13 52.21
C ALA A 97 -22.07 15.66 51.68
N TYR A 98 -22.57 15.00 50.65
CA TYR A 98 -23.90 15.17 50.09
C TYR A 98 -24.52 13.79 49.83
N GLY A 99 -25.79 13.62 50.15
CA GLY A 99 -26.52 12.39 49.94
C GLY A 99 -28.00 12.67 49.71
N GLN A 100 -28.63 11.86 48.87
CA GLN A 100 -30.07 11.93 48.58
C GLN A 100 -30.64 10.56 48.20
N SER A 101 -31.96 10.42 48.29
CA SER A 101 -32.68 9.19 47.98
C SER A 101 -32.96 8.97 46.50
N THR A 102 -32.59 9.90 45.61
CA THR A 102 -32.72 9.77 44.14
C THR A 102 -31.33 9.65 43.51
N PRO A 103 -31.12 8.80 42.48
CA PRO A 103 -29.83 8.74 41.78
C PRO A 103 -29.40 10.11 41.25
N ILE A 104 -28.15 10.50 41.50
CA ILE A 104 -27.50 11.68 40.93
C ILE A 104 -27.00 11.37 39.53
N VAL A 105 -26.33 10.23 39.37
CA VAL A 105 -25.79 9.77 38.10
C VAL A 105 -25.73 8.25 38.04
N GLU A 106 -25.91 7.71 36.84
CA GLU A 106 -25.69 6.30 36.52
C GLU A 106 -24.62 6.20 35.43
N LYS A 107 -23.60 5.39 35.68
CA LYS A 107 -22.50 5.14 34.75
C LYS A 107 -22.58 3.68 34.29
N SER A 108 -22.45 3.44 32.98
CA SER A 108 -22.28 2.09 32.43
C SER A 108 -20.79 1.75 32.28
N THR A 109 -20.47 0.47 32.12
CA THR A 109 -19.08 0.00 31.97
C THR A 109 -18.40 0.58 30.72
N ALA A 110 -19.16 0.80 29.65
CA ALA A 110 -18.64 1.24 28.35
C ALA A 110 -18.40 2.77 28.23
N VAL A 111 -18.72 3.56 29.27
CA VAL A 111 -18.62 5.03 29.19
C VAL A 111 -17.71 5.60 30.26
N THR A 112 -17.01 6.69 29.92
CA THR A 112 -16.29 7.54 30.88
C THR A 112 -17.24 8.57 31.46
N LEU A 113 -17.35 8.64 32.79
CA LEU A 113 -18.13 9.66 33.46
C LEU A 113 -17.32 10.96 33.55
N HIS A 114 -17.91 12.06 33.11
CA HIS A 114 -17.47 13.42 33.44
C HIS A 114 -18.61 14.11 34.18
N LEU A 115 -18.41 14.44 35.45
CA LEU A 115 -19.46 15.03 36.28
C LEU A 115 -19.01 16.41 36.78
N PRO A 116 -19.50 17.50 36.18
CA PRO A 116 -19.38 18.84 36.73
C PRO A 116 -20.44 19.05 37.81
N LEU A 117 -20.05 19.61 38.95
CA LEU A 117 -20.91 19.91 40.09
C LEU A 117 -20.64 21.31 40.61
N ASP A 118 -21.70 22.11 40.76
CA ASP A 118 -21.66 23.34 41.55
C ASP A 118 -22.06 23.01 42.99
N LEU A 119 -21.14 23.23 43.93
CA LEU A 119 -21.30 22.87 45.33
C LEU A 119 -21.37 24.12 46.19
N ALA A 120 -22.44 24.25 46.97
CA ALA A 120 -22.58 25.28 47.99
C ALA A 120 -22.14 24.72 49.34
N PHE A 121 -21.12 25.33 49.93
CA PHE A 121 -20.69 25.02 51.28
C PHE A 121 -21.65 25.73 52.28
N PRO A 122 -21.65 25.34 53.56
CA PRO A 122 -22.37 26.07 54.61
C PRO A 122 -21.56 27.22 55.24
N THR A 123 -20.40 27.60 54.67
CA THR A 123 -19.47 28.61 55.22
C THR A 123 -18.83 29.46 54.12
N ALA A 124 -18.80 30.78 54.28
CA ALA A 124 -18.23 31.69 53.27
C ALA A 124 -16.68 31.73 53.21
N ALA A 125 -15.98 30.94 54.03
CA ALA A 125 -14.52 30.93 54.14
C ALA A 125 -13.89 29.74 53.39
N ILE A 126 -14.20 29.60 52.10
CA ILE A 126 -13.66 28.53 51.24
C ILE A 126 -12.52 29.00 50.31
N ASP A 127 -12.05 30.24 50.45
CA ASP A 127 -10.97 30.82 49.64
C ASP A 127 -9.65 30.05 49.72
N LYS A 128 -9.41 29.37 50.85
CA LYS A 128 -8.24 28.51 51.06
C LYS A 128 -8.38 27.09 50.51
N LEU A 129 -9.55 26.74 49.98
CA LEU A 129 -9.79 25.42 49.40
C LEU A 129 -9.09 25.32 48.04
N THR A 130 -8.15 24.40 47.94
CA THR A 130 -7.53 24.01 46.68
C THR A 130 -8.14 22.72 46.19
N PHE A 131 -8.05 22.47 44.89
CA PHE A 131 -8.49 21.24 44.28
C PHE A 131 -7.30 20.57 43.61
N GLY A 132 -7.34 19.24 43.48
CA GLY A 132 -6.34 18.51 42.72
C GLY A 132 -6.12 19.08 41.31
N ASP A 133 -5.00 18.70 40.72
CA ASP A 133 -4.68 19.03 39.33
C ASP A 133 -5.21 17.92 38.42
N ALA A 134 -6.45 18.08 37.93
CA ALA A 134 -6.94 17.22 36.85
C ALA A 134 -6.33 17.71 35.55
N ASN A 135 -5.04 17.45 35.42
CA ASN A 135 -4.36 17.54 34.16
C ASN A 135 -4.93 16.40 33.29
N PHE A 136 -6.06 16.65 32.64
CA PHE A 136 -6.70 15.77 31.66
C PHE A 136 -5.87 15.66 30.37
N LEU A 137 -4.54 15.71 30.49
CA LEU A 137 -3.64 15.55 29.37
C LEU A 137 -3.90 14.19 28.76
N ASN A 138 -4.26 14.22 27.49
CA ASN A 138 -4.19 13.02 26.68
C ASN A 138 -2.72 12.57 26.70
N PRO A 139 -2.40 11.39 27.25
CA PRO A 139 -1.01 10.94 27.30
C PRO A 139 -0.48 10.76 25.88
N PRO A 140 0.83 10.94 25.65
CA PRO A 140 1.42 10.60 24.36
C PRO A 140 1.21 9.10 24.07
N ALA A 141 0.92 8.77 22.82
CA ALA A 141 0.78 7.38 22.41
C ALA A 141 2.14 6.66 22.47
N THR A 142 2.09 5.36 22.76
CA THR A 142 3.23 4.44 22.62
C THR A 142 2.76 3.20 21.86
N THR A 143 3.68 2.32 21.49
CA THR A 143 3.33 1.05 20.80
C THR A 143 2.45 0.13 21.65
N THR A 144 2.37 0.34 22.97
CA THR A 144 1.57 -0.47 23.89
C THR A 144 0.47 0.29 24.63
N LYS A 145 0.39 1.62 24.48
CA LYS A 145 -0.60 2.48 25.16
C LYS A 145 -1.19 3.52 24.19
N LYS A 146 -2.51 3.58 24.10
CA LYS A 146 -3.23 4.59 23.30
C LYS A 146 -2.96 6.00 23.85
N GLY A 147 -2.89 6.99 22.95
CA GLY A 147 -2.61 8.38 23.30
C GLY A 147 -2.72 9.32 22.11
N VAL A 148 -2.32 10.56 22.28
CA VAL A 148 -2.21 11.55 21.19
C VAL A 148 -0.83 11.48 20.53
N VAL A 149 -0.80 11.81 19.25
CA VAL A 149 0.42 11.88 18.42
C VAL A 149 0.39 13.16 17.61
N GLU A 150 1.56 13.72 17.35
CA GLU A 150 1.72 14.75 16.33
C GLU A 150 1.80 14.08 14.94
N LEU A 151 1.23 14.73 13.93
CA LEU A 151 1.34 14.28 12.55
C LEU A 151 2.71 14.69 11.98
N ALA A 152 3.42 13.74 11.38
CA ALA A 152 4.67 14.03 10.69
C ALA A 152 4.41 14.81 9.39
N THR A 153 5.34 15.68 9.01
CA THR A 153 5.39 16.23 7.66
C THR A 153 5.85 15.16 6.66
N ILE A 154 5.65 15.40 5.35
CA ILE A 154 6.15 14.51 4.29
C ILE A 154 7.69 14.36 4.37
N THR A 155 8.40 15.45 4.67
CA THR A 155 9.87 15.45 4.80
C THR A 155 10.33 14.55 5.94
N GLU A 156 9.70 14.66 7.11
CA GLU A 156 10.03 13.84 8.28
C GLU A 156 9.70 12.36 8.05
N ALA A 157 8.55 12.08 7.44
CA ALA A 157 8.14 10.72 7.10
C ALA A 157 9.11 10.05 6.12
N ARG A 158 9.60 10.78 5.10
CA ARG A 158 10.63 10.30 4.16
C ARG A 158 11.98 10.04 4.83
N ALA A 159 12.37 10.87 5.80
CA ALA A 159 13.61 10.67 6.54
C ALA A 159 13.54 9.44 7.47
N GLY A 160 12.37 9.13 8.01
CA GLY A 160 12.12 7.90 8.80
C GLY A 160 12.89 7.82 10.12
N ALA A 161 13.37 8.96 10.65
CA ALA A 161 14.18 9.02 11.86
C ALA A 161 13.37 9.26 13.15
N ASP A 162 12.15 9.79 13.03
CA ASP A 162 11.29 10.15 14.15
C ASP A 162 10.33 9.00 14.49
N SER A 163 10.44 8.45 15.70
CA SER A 163 9.60 7.35 16.18
C SER A 163 8.38 7.81 16.99
N THR A 164 8.17 9.12 17.14
CA THR A 164 7.16 9.71 18.03
C THR A 164 5.97 10.29 17.28
N ARG A 165 6.10 10.48 15.96
CA ARG A 165 5.07 11.04 15.09
C ARG A 165 4.47 10.00 14.16
N VAL A 166 3.25 10.26 13.71
CA VAL A 166 2.52 9.39 12.77
C VAL A 166 2.44 10.05 11.39
N PRO A 167 2.80 9.35 10.30
CA PRO A 167 2.70 9.91 8.96
C PRO A 167 1.21 10.03 8.53
N PRO A 168 0.77 11.21 8.03
CA PRO A 168 -0.55 11.36 7.42
C PRO A 168 -0.63 10.58 6.09
N VAL A 169 -1.84 10.34 5.60
CA VAL A 169 -2.08 9.57 4.35
C VAL A 169 -1.25 10.08 3.17
N ALA A 170 -1.16 11.41 2.99
CA ALA A 170 -0.34 12.00 1.94
C ALA A 170 1.16 11.69 2.08
N ALA A 171 1.68 11.60 3.31
CA ALA A 171 3.07 11.23 3.54
C ALA A 171 3.31 9.74 3.28
N VAL A 172 2.37 8.86 3.67
CA VAL A 172 2.43 7.43 3.34
C VAL A 172 2.43 7.22 1.84
N GLN A 173 1.55 7.91 1.10
CA GLN A 173 1.51 7.87 -0.35
C GLN A 173 2.84 8.33 -0.97
N ALA A 174 3.39 9.47 -0.50
CA ALA A 174 4.67 9.99 -0.97
C ALA A 174 5.86 9.05 -0.68
N MET A 175 5.83 8.30 0.43
CA MET A 175 6.84 7.27 0.76
C MET A 175 6.74 6.05 -0.16
N LEU A 176 5.51 5.64 -0.52
CA LEU A 176 5.28 4.53 -1.45
C LEU A 176 5.70 4.91 -2.88
N GLU A 177 5.42 6.14 -3.31
CA GLU A 177 5.86 6.67 -4.61
C GLU A 177 7.38 6.74 -4.73
N GLN A 178 8.10 7.04 -3.63
CA GLN A 178 9.57 7.07 -3.63
C GLN A 178 10.21 5.69 -3.86
N ARG A 179 9.49 4.59 -3.60
CA ARG A 179 10.06 3.23 -3.72
C ARG A 179 10.28 2.80 -5.15
N LEU A 180 9.59 3.37 -6.13
CA LEU A 180 9.76 3.08 -7.56
C LEU A 180 9.88 4.39 -8.34
N PRO A 181 11.08 4.78 -8.84
CA PRO A 181 11.23 6.00 -9.61
C PRO A 181 10.48 5.91 -10.96
N ALA A 182 10.06 7.07 -11.48
CA ALA A 182 9.50 7.16 -12.82
C ALA A 182 10.49 6.59 -13.86
N GLY A 183 9.98 5.80 -14.80
CA GLY A 183 10.79 5.05 -15.77
C GLY A 183 10.98 3.57 -15.43
N VAL A 184 10.66 3.11 -14.21
CA VAL A 184 10.61 1.67 -13.90
C VAL A 184 9.56 0.99 -14.77
N ILE A 185 9.94 -0.09 -15.45
CA ILE A 185 9.04 -0.90 -16.28
C ILE A 185 8.82 -2.25 -15.60
N LEU A 186 7.57 -2.68 -15.54
CA LEU A 186 7.15 -3.99 -15.01
C LEU A 186 6.26 -4.71 -16.03
N GLN A 187 6.25 -6.03 -15.94
CA GLN A 187 5.25 -6.87 -16.60
C GLN A 187 3.90 -6.77 -15.88
N TRP A 188 2.82 -6.69 -16.63
CA TRP A 188 1.46 -6.53 -16.16
C TRP A 188 0.53 -7.53 -16.86
N PHE A 189 -0.14 -8.37 -16.07
CA PHE A 189 -1.07 -9.37 -16.59
C PHE A 189 -2.50 -8.84 -16.75
N GLY A 190 -2.85 -7.73 -16.11
CA GLY A 190 -4.19 -7.15 -16.18
C GLY A 190 -4.49 -6.44 -17.51
N ASP A 191 -5.76 -6.09 -17.70
CA ASP A 191 -6.24 -5.40 -18.89
C ASP A 191 -5.67 -3.98 -19.01
N VAL A 192 -5.54 -3.51 -20.26
CA VAL A 192 -5.02 -2.17 -20.58
C VAL A 192 -5.87 -1.04 -19.99
N ASP A 193 -7.16 -1.27 -19.81
CA ASP A 193 -8.10 -0.30 -19.23
C ASP A 193 -8.03 -0.26 -17.69
N THR A 194 -7.30 -1.20 -17.08
CA THR A 194 -7.14 -1.33 -15.62
C THR A 194 -5.73 -0.99 -15.14
N VAL A 195 -4.91 -0.37 -16.00
CA VAL A 195 -3.57 0.09 -15.63
C VAL A 195 -3.67 1.01 -14.40
N PRO A 196 -2.96 0.71 -13.29
CA PRO A 196 -3.08 1.48 -12.06
C PRO A 196 -2.70 2.94 -12.22
N ALA A 197 -3.30 3.81 -11.42
CA ALA A 197 -2.94 5.23 -11.36
C ALA A 197 -1.43 5.41 -11.08
N GLY A 198 -0.80 6.36 -11.77
CA GLY A 198 0.65 6.59 -11.70
C GLY A 198 1.48 5.57 -12.49
N TRP A 199 0.85 4.80 -13.38
CA TRP A 199 1.51 3.95 -14.37
C TRP A 199 0.91 4.22 -15.76
N ALA A 200 1.67 3.96 -16.82
CA ALA A 200 1.20 4.02 -18.19
C ALA A 200 1.64 2.78 -18.99
N LEU A 201 0.86 2.41 -20.01
CA LEU A 201 1.23 1.37 -20.94
C LEU A 201 2.50 1.76 -21.73
N CYS A 202 3.38 0.79 -21.96
CA CYS A 202 4.56 0.92 -22.81
C CYS A 202 4.20 0.70 -24.29
N ASP A 203 3.64 1.74 -24.91
CA ASP A 203 3.19 1.71 -26.32
C ASP A 203 3.76 2.86 -27.18
N GLY A 204 4.77 3.57 -26.69
CA GLY A 204 5.44 4.64 -27.44
C GLY A 204 4.89 6.05 -27.22
N ARG A 205 3.81 6.21 -26.43
CA ARG A 205 3.14 7.51 -26.27
C ARG A 205 3.87 8.41 -25.25
N SER A 206 3.66 9.71 -25.38
CA SER A 206 4.08 10.68 -24.36
C SER A 206 2.93 10.94 -23.38
N VAL A 207 3.18 10.76 -22.09
CA VAL A 207 2.22 10.89 -21.00
C VAL A 207 2.70 11.89 -19.95
N ASP A 208 1.77 12.49 -19.21
CA ASP A 208 2.11 13.35 -18.08
C ASP A 208 2.68 12.51 -16.94
N ARG A 209 3.73 13.03 -16.29
CA ARG A 209 4.29 12.40 -15.10
C ARG A 209 3.35 12.53 -13.91
N ALA A 210 3.30 11.52 -13.05
CA ALA A 210 2.46 11.57 -11.85
C ALA A 210 2.96 12.60 -10.83
N ASP A 211 4.26 12.93 -10.87
CA ASP A 211 4.88 13.96 -10.03
C ASP A 211 4.68 15.39 -10.54
N GLY A 212 4.00 15.58 -11.68
CA GLY A 212 3.75 16.88 -12.28
C GLY A 212 4.97 17.52 -12.97
N ASN A 213 6.12 16.84 -13.04
CA ASN A 213 7.35 17.37 -13.63
C ASN A 213 7.37 17.26 -15.17
N GLY A 214 6.24 17.54 -15.83
CA GLY A 214 6.06 17.52 -17.28
C GLY A 214 5.74 16.14 -17.85
N LYS A 215 6.14 15.89 -19.10
CA LYS A 215 5.83 14.65 -19.83
C LYS A 215 7.00 13.66 -19.85
N ILE A 216 6.69 12.38 -19.95
CA ILE A 216 7.62 11.27 -20.17
C ILE A 216 7.15 10.42 -21.34
N ALA A 217 8.06 9.94 -22.19
CA ALA A 217 7.73 9.00 -23.27
C ALA A 217 7.87 7.57 -22.77
N THR A 218 6.82 6.75 -22.94
CA THR A 218 6.91 5.31 -22.71
C THR A 218 7.58 4.65 -23.93
N PRO A 219 8.43 3.63 -23.77
CA PRO A 219 8.90 2.85 -24.92
C PRO A 219 7.75 2.03 -25.51
N ASP A 220 7.77 1.70 -26.80
CA ASP A 220 6.80 0.76 -27.39
C ASP A 220 7.30 -0.68 -27.23
N MET A 221 6.76 -1.37 -26.23
CA MET A 221 7.12 -2.74 -25.85
C MET A 221 6.15 -3.79 -26.40
N ARG A 222 5.14 -3.40 -27.18
CA ARG A 222 4.14 -4.35 -27.73
C ARG A 222 4.81 -5.32 -28.70
N GLY A 223 4.57 -6.62 -28.49
CA GLY A 223 5.20 -7.68 -29.30
C GLY A 223 6.71 -7.83 -29.09
N ARG A 224 7.24 -7.33 -27.96
CA ARG A 224 8.67 -7.37 -27.65
C ARG A 224 8.95 -8.05 -26.32
N THR A 225 10.15 -8.62 -26.22
CA THR A 225 10.70 -9.16 -24.97
C THR A 225 11.79 -8.22 -24.46
N ALA A 226 11.74 -7.88 -23.18
CA ALA A 226 12.79 -7.08 -22.55
C ALA A 226 14.11 -7.86 -22.47
N VAL A 227 15.21 -7.21 -22.83
CA VAL A 227 16.58 -7.74 -22.71
C VAL A 227 17.44 -6.69 -22.02
N GLY A 228 18.40 -7.13 -21.21
CA GLY A 228 19.36 -6.21 -20.57
C GLY A 228 20.15 -5.42 -21.62
N ALA A 229 20.27 -4.11 -21.41
CA ALA A 229 21.01 -3.24 -22.32
C ALA A 229 22.49 -3.62 -22.37
N THR A 230 23.09 -3.53 -23.56
CA THR A 230 24.53 -3.70 -23.78
C THR A 230 25.10 -2.45 -24.46
N ALA A 231 26.41 -2.41 -24.72
CA ALA A 231 27.02 -1.30 -25.46
C ALA A 231 26.52 -1.24 -26.92
N GLU A 232 26.25 -2.40 -27.53
CA GLU A 232 25.78 -2.56 -28.90
C GLU A 232 24.25 -2.38 -29.02
N ALA A 233 23.52 -2.62 -27.93
CA ALA A 233 22.08 -2.41 -27.81
C ALA A 233 21.78 -1.58 -26.54
N PRO A 234 21.97 -0.25 -26.60
CA PRO A 234 21.73 0.62 -25.45
C PRO A 234 20.24 0.65 -25.07
N ALA A 235 19.93 1.15 -23.87
CA ALA A 235 18.54 1.23 -23.39
C ALA A 235 17.63 1.96 -24.39
N GLY A 236 16.51 1.33 -24.74
CA GLY A 236 15.56 1.84 -25.74
C GLY A 236 15.86 1.43 -27.19
N ALA A 237 17.03 0.84 -27.48
CA ALA A 237 17.29 0.25 -28.79
C ALA A 237 16.40 -0.97 -29.02
N THR A 238 15.99 -1.16 -30.28
CA THR A 238 15.21 -2.34 -30.68
C THR A 238 16.06 -3.23 -31.57
N PHE A 239 15.96 -4.53 -31.36
CA PHE A 239 16.67 -5.54 -32.14
C PHE A 239 15.89 -6.87 -32.13
N GLY A 240 16.35 -7.83 -32.92
CA GLY A 240 15.66 -9.11 -33.15
C GLY A 240 14.70 -9.05 -34.34
N ALA A 241 14.14 -10.20 -34.69
CA ALA A 241 13.16 -10.36 -35.77
C ALA A 241 12.26 -11.55 -35.44
N THR A 242 11.02 -11.55 -35.95
CA THR A 242 10.11 -12.70 -35.86
C THR A 242 10.38 -13.74 -36.94
N SER A 243 10.98 -13.32 -38.06
CA SER A 243 11.42 -14.22 -39.13
C SER A 243 12.85 -13.92 -39.58
N ARG A 244 13.48 -14.92 -40.19
CA ARG A 244 14.80 -14.82 -40.81
C ARG A 244 14.76 -15.49 -42.16
N ASP A 245 15.23 -14.78 -43.18
CA ASP A 245 15.51 -15.37 -44.49
C ASP A 245 16.87 -16.05 -44.44
N LEU A 246 16.91 -17.32 -44.84
CA LEU A 246 18.13 -18.06 -45.08
C LEU A 246 18.29 -18.22 -46.60
N THR A 247 19.41 -17.71 -47.11
CA THR A 247 19.81 -17.95 -48.49
C THR A 247 20.93 -18.98 -48.51
N THR A 248 20.82 -19.96 -49.40
CA THR A 248 21.90 -20.91 -49.64
C THR A 248 22.34 -20.81 -51.09
N SER A 249 23.65 -20.68 -51.30
CA SER A 249 24.27 -20.75 -52.64
C SER A 249 24.46 -22.20 -53.11
N LYS A 250 23.95 -23.20 -52.37
CA LYS A 250 24.02 -24.61 -52.74
C LYS A 250 22.75 -24.97 -53.50
N ALA A 251 22.91 -25.37 -54.76
CA ALA A 251 21.80 -25.79 -55.60
C ALA A 251 21.03 -26.94 -54.92
N GLY A 252 19.71 -26.77 -54.77
CA GLY A 252 18.81 -27.81 -54.30
C GLY A 252 18.69 -28.97 -55.30
N ALA A 253 17.84 -29.95 -54.95
CA ALA A 253 17.51 -31.05 -55.86
C ALA A 253 16.87 -30.50 -57.14
N HIS A 254 17.44 -30.82 -58.30
CA HIS A 254 16.90 -30.48 -59.61
C HIS A 254 16.75 -31.76 -60.43
N THR A 255 15.69 -31.85 -61.23
CA THR A 255 15.49 -32.95 -62.17
C THR A 255 15.78 -32.41 -63.58
N PRO A 256 16.97 -32.63 -64.16
CA PRO A 256 17.25 -32.16 -65.50
C PRO A 256 16.36 -32.90 -66.51
N VAL A 257 15.77 -32.17 -67.45
CA VAL A 257 15.07 -32.75 -68.61
C VAL A 257 16.06 -32.74 -69.78
N ALA A 258 16.30 -33.90 -70.37
CA ALA A 258 17.12 -34.01 -71.56
C ALA A 258 16.23 -34.25 -72.78
N THR A 259 16.41 -33.45 -73.82
CA THR A 259 15.67 -33.55 -75.09
C THR A 259 16.58 -34.13 -76.16
N ILE A 260 16.06 -35.09 -76.94
CA ILE A 260 16.75 -35.68 -78.08
C ILE A 260 15.95 -35.31 -79.32
N THR A 261 16.62 -34.72 -80.31
CA THR A 261 15.99 -34.31 -81.57
C THR A 261 16.70 -35.01 -82.73
N ILE A 262 15.94 -35.42 -83.74
CA ILE A 262 16.44 -36.03 -84.99
C ILE A 262 15.79 -35.32 -86.16
N ASP A 263 16.60 -34.91 -87.14
CA ASP A 263 16.16 -33.99 -88.19
C ASP A 263 15.35 -34.64 -89.33
N ALA A 264 15.28 -35.98 -89.43
CA ALA A 264 14.36 -36.68 -90.33
C ALA A 264 14.22 -38.18 -89.97
N ILE A 265 13.00 -38.74 -90.07
CA ILE A 265 12.76 -40.18 -89.84
C ILE A 265 12.44 -40.86 -91.18
N ALA A 266 13.23 -41.86 -91.56
CA ALA A 266 12.79 -42.94 -92.43
C ALA A 266 12.30 -44.12 -91.56
N THR A 267 11.31 -44.87 -92.02
CA THR A 267 10.80 -46.08 -91.33
C THR A 267 11.92 -47.08 -91.06
N GLY A 268 12.09 -47.51 -89.79
CA GLY A 268 13.02 -48.58 -89.39
C GLY A 268 14.23 -48.13 -88.55
N VAL A 269 14.35 -46.86 -88.19
CA VAL A 269 15.43 -46.33 -87.35
C VAL A 269 15.14 -46.53 -85.86
N SER A 270 16.15 -46.90 -85.06
CA SER A 270 16.07 -46.97 -83.59
C SER A 270 17.10 -46.08 -82.90
N ILE A 271 16.75 -45.61 -81.69
CA ILE A 271 17.58 -44.74 -80.86
C ILE A 271 17.96 -45.48 -79.59
N GLY A 272 19.25 -45.49 -79.28
CA GLY A 272 19.78 -45.94 -77.99
C GLY A 272 20.40 -44.79 -77.22
N THR A 273 20.14 -44.73 -75.91
CA THR A 273 20.80 -43.79 -75.00
C THR A 273 21.25 -44.47 -73.72
N THR A 274 22.36 -44.00 -73.16
CA THR A 274 22.79 -44.36 -71.80
C THR A 274 22.61 -43.15 -70.89
N THR A 275 21.85 -43.34 -69.80
CA THR A 275 21.59 -42.31 -68.80
C THR A 275 22.20 -42.68 -67.45
N ARG A 276 22.57 -41.67 -66.67
CA ARG A 276 23.00 -41.80 -65.27
C ARG A 276 22.06 -41.02 -64.36
N ASN A 277 21.71 -41.59 -63.21
CA ASN A 277 21.00 -40.85 -62.15
C ASN A 277 21.94 -39.81 -61.53
N VAL A 278 21.47 -38.56 -61.42
CA VAL A 278 22.17 -37.49 -60.70
C VAL A 278 21.46 -37.24 -59.38
N ASP A 279 22.22 -37.25 -58.29
CA ASP A 279 21.72 -36.90 -56.97
C ASP A 279 21.53 -35.38 -56.84
N ALA A 280 20.71 -34.96 -55.88
CA ALA A 280 20.50 -33.55 -55.55
C ALA A 280 21.84 -32.83 -55.28
N GLY A 281 22.10 -31.75 -56.03
CA GLY A 281 23.36 -30.99 -55.97
C GLY A 281 24.52 -31.59 -56.78
N GLY A 282 24.30 -32.68 -57.51
CA GLY A 282 25.24 -33.23 -58.49
C GLY A 282 25.29 -32.41 -59.78
N SER A 283 26.38 -32.53 -60.54
CA SER A 283 26.49 -31.90 -61.86
C SER A 283 25.65 -32.65 -62.89
N ALA A 284 24.87 -31.92 -63.69
CA ALA A 284 24.16 -32.45 -64.86
C ALA A 284 25.08 -32.73 -66.06
N ASN A 285 26.37 -32.40 -65.96
CA ASN A 285 27.34 -32.71 -67.01
C ASN A 285 27.45 -34.23 -67.21
N GLY A 286 27.19 -34.67 -68.44
CA GLY A 286 27.28 -36.08 -68.82
C GLY A 286 26.11 -36.96 -68.38
N VAL A 287 24.93 -36.40 -68.10
CA VAL A 287 23.70 -37.20 -67.81
C VAL A 287 23.33 -38.11 -68.98
N ILE A 288 23.46 -37.61 -70.22
CA ILE A 288 23.48 -38.44 -71.43
C ILE A 288 24.95 -38.59 -71.81
N THR A 289 25.49 -39.80 -71.69
CA THR A 289 26.90 -40.07 -72.03
C THR A 289 27.09 -40.47 -73.50
N SER A 290 26.05 -40.98 -74.14
CA SER A 290 26.05 -41.30 -75.56
C SER A 290 24.63 -41.34 -76.13
N VAL A 291 24.50 -40.91 -77.38
CA VAL A 291 23.33 -41.17 -78.24
C VAL A 291 23.83 -41.88 -79.48
N SER A 292 23.18 -42.99 -79.83
CA SER A 292 23.46 -43.72 -81.06
C SER A 292 22.19 -43.82 -81.89
N VAL A 293 22.32 -43.55 -83.19
CA VAL A 293 21.26 -43.77 -84.18
C VAL A 293 21.68 -44.96 -85.02
N ASN A 294 20.83 -45.98 -85.07
CA ASN A 294 21.04 -47.15 -85.91
C ASN A 294 20.13 -47.08 -87.13
N ASP A 295 20.70 -46.72 -88.28
CA ASP A 295 20.08 -46.82 -89.60
C ASP A 295 20.97 -47.71 -90.48
N PRO A 296 20.48 -48.85 -90.98
CA PRO A 296 21.28 -49.78 -91.80
C PRO A 296 21.75 -49.20 -93.14
N THR A 297 21.11 -48.11 -93.61
CA THR A 297 21.24 -47.60 -94.99
C THR A 297 21.89 -46.23 -95.08
N HIS A 298 21.96 -45.48 -93.97
CA HIS A 298 22.52 -44.12 -93.95
C HIS A 298 23.36 -43.87 -92.70
N THR A 299 24.23 -42.87 -92.77
CA THR A 299 24.93 -42.32 -91.60
C THR A 299 24.22 -41.06 -91.12
N HIS A 300 23.86 -41.04 -89.85
CA HIS A 300 23.21 -39.89 -89.21
C HIS A 300 24.11 -39.28 -88.13
N GLY A 301 24.02 -37.96 -87.98
CA GLY A 301 24.50 -37.28 -86.78
C GLY A 301 23.47 -37.38 -85.67
N ALA A 302 23.91 -37.69 -84.45
CA ALA A 302 23.07 -37.63 -83.27
C ALA A 302 23.65 -36.59 -82.32
N HIS A 303 22.80 -35.67 -81.87
CA HIS A 303 23.18 -34.62 -80.94
C HIS A 303 22.30 -34.72 -79.69
N ALA A 304 22.94 -34.80 -78.53
CA ALA A 304 22.29 -34.59 -77.25
C ALA A 304 22.74 -33.25 -76.69
N ALA A 305 21.78 -32.43 -76.27
CA ALA A 305 22.02 -31.26 -75.47
C ALA A 305 21.34 -31.46 -74.12
N VAL A 306 22.08 -31.16 -73.04
CA VAL A 306 21.52 -31.02 -71.71
C VAL A 306 21.70 -29.57 -71.33
N GLU A 307 20.59 -28.85 -71.17
CA GLU A 307 20.65 -27.47 -70.71
C GLU A 307 20.98 -27.46 -69.21
N ALA A 308 22.09 -26.82 -68.85
CA ALA A 308 22.41 -26.59 -67.45
C ALA A 308 21.39 -25.62 -66.86
N VAL A 309 20.80 -25.97 -65.72
CA VAL A 309 20.00 -25.02 -64.94
C VAL A 309 20.94 -23.89 -64.49
N PRO A 310 20.64 -22.61 -64.79
CA PRO A 310 21.46 -21.50 -64.34
C PRO A 310 21.62 -21.49 -62.82
N SER A 311 22.77 -20.99 -62.35
CA SER A 311 22.98 -20.75 -60.92
C SER A 311 21.87 -19.83 -60.41
N HIS A 312 21.17 -20.27 -59.38
CA HIS A 312 20.17 -19.49 -58.67
C HIS A 312 20.26 -19.80 -57.18
N ASP A 313 19.79 -18.87 -56.37
CA ASP A 313 19.72 -19.03 -54.92
C ASP A 313 18.38 -19.61 -54.51
N HIS A 314 18.40 -20.39 -53.42
CA HIS A 314 17.19 -20.76 -52.70
C HIS A 314 17.06 -19.86 -51.47
N THR A 315 15.86 -19.32 -51.27
CA THR A 315 15.51 -18.57 -50.07
C THR A 315 14.45 -19.34 -49.30
N ALA A 316 14.67 -19.52 -48.00
CA ALA A 316 13.66 -20.01 -47.07
C ALA A 316 13.48 -19.01 -45.95
N THR A 317 12.24 -18.56 -45.74
CA THR A 317 11.87 -17.75 -44.57
C THR A 317 11.46 -18.70 -43.46
N ILE A 318 12.18 -18.66 -42.34
CA ILE A 318 11.81 -19.41 -41.13
C ILE A 318 11.25 -18.47 -40.07
N ASP A 319 10.27 -18.95 -39.33
CA ASP A 319 9.81 -18.31 -38.10
C ASP A 319 10.83 -18.58 -36.99
N VAL A 320 11.34 -17.52 -36.38
CA VAL A 320 12.28 -17.57 -35.26
C VAL A 320 11.65 -17.06 -33.96
N THR A 321 10.33 -16.86 -33.95
CA THR A 321 9.57 -16.44 -32.77
C THR A 321 9.62 -17.54 -31.72
N GLN A 322 10.10 -17.20 -30.53
CA GLN A 322 10.13 -18.12 -29.41
C GLN A 322 8.71 -18.32 -28.84
N PRO A 323 8.34 -19.55 -28.42
CA PRO A 323 7.09 -19.75 -27.68
C PRO A 323 7.03 -18.82 -26.46
N SER A 324 6.04 -17.91 -26.45
CA SER A 324 5.97 -16.81 -25.49
C SER A 324 4.54 -16.57 -25.02
N LEU A 325 4.40 -16.08 -23.78
CA LEU A 325 3.15 -15.53 -23.25
C LEU A 325 3.23 -14.00 -23.26
N SER A 326 2.33 -13.35 -24.00
CA SER A 326 2.28 -11.90 -24.08
C SER A 326 1.71 -11.29 -22.80
N LEU A 327 2.50 -10.45 -22.13
CA LEU A 327 2.09 -9.61 -21.03
C LEU A 327 2.13 -8.15 -21.47
N ASN A 328 1.30 -7.30 -20.86
CA ASN A 328 1.46 -5.86 -21.00
C ASN A 328 2.75 -5.43 -20.29
N TYR A 329 3.39 -4.38 -20.80
CA TYR A 329 4.43 -3.67 -20.07
C TYR A 329 3.87 -2.33 -19.62
N ILE A 330 4.01 -2.02 -18.33
CA ILE A 330 3.63 -0.73 -17.77
C ILE A 330 4.85 -0.03 -17.19
N MET A 331 4.93 1.28 -17.36
CA MET A 331 5.99 2.13 -16.86
C MET A 331 5.46 3.04 -15.77
N LYS A 332 6.20 3.18 -14.67
CA LYS A 332 5.92 4.19 -13.64
C LYS A 332 6.10 5.57 -14.26
N ILE A 333 5.08 6.42 -14.15
CA ILE A 333 5.09 7.80 -14.67
C ILE A 333 5.13 8.81 -13.54
#